data_AF-A0A6G0VTL9-F1
#
_entry.id   AF-A0A6G0VTL9-F1
#
_cell.length_a   1.000
_cell.length_b   1.000
_cell.length_c   1.000
_cell.angle_alpha   90.00
_cell.angle_beta   90.00
_cell.angle_gamma   90.00
#
_symmetry.space_group_name_H-M   'P 1'
#
loop_
_entity.id
_entity.type
_entity.pdbx_description
1 polymer ?
#
loop_
_entity_poly.entity_id
_entity_poly.type
_entity_poly.pdbx_seq_one_letter_code
_entity_poly.pdbx_strand_id
1 'polypeptide(L)'
;NILPGVPLPPEPILTKWGSWLSAVNYYRENYDGLKSVIFELNSEDAICIANAKRFGLLLTESLKIIQNVEQSLENVPNYVGEIIKNKMKCVSSKNPDIKILLKIDEILNGIETSKDSLPAELTVGR
;
A
#
# COMPACT_ATOMS: atom_id res chain seq x y z
N ASN A 1 -12.08 -21.94 -6.02
CA ASN A 1 -10.89 -21.65 -5.21
C ASN A 1 -10.23 -20.44 -5.84
N ILE A 2 -10.19 -19.30 -5.15
CA ILE A 2 -9.80 -18.00 -5.76
C ILE A 2 -8.27 -17.92 -5.97
N LEU A 3 -7.50 -18.76 -5.27
CA LEU A 3 -6.09 -19.06 -5.56
C LEU A 3 -5.89 -20.57 -5.69
N PRO A 4 -6.15 -21.16 -6.87
CA PRO A 4 -5.95 -22.59 -7.07
C PRO A 4 -4.46 -22.94 -7.00
N GLY A 5 -4.10 -23.91 -6.14
CA GLY A 5 -2.73 -24.39 -5.99
C GLY A 5 -1.91 -23.69 -4.91
N VAL A 6 -2.43 -22.62 -4.30
CA VAL A 6 -1.82 -22.01 -3.11
C VAL A 6 -2.29 -22.78 -1.86
N PRO A 7 -1.37 -23.28 -1.00
CA PRO A 7 -1.75 -23.97 0.23
C PRO A 7 -2.42 -23.01 1.20
N LEU A 8 -3.23 -23.50 2.14
CA LEU A 8 -3.80 -22.63 3.17
C LEU A 8 -2.70 -21.96 4.02
N PRO A 9 -2.96 -20.78 4.59
CA PRO A 9 -2.01 -20.15 5.50
C PRO A 9 -1.66 -21.11 6.63
N PRO A 10 -0.37 -21.26 6.98
CA PRO A 10 0.02 -22.13 8.08
C PRO A 10 -0.54 -21.57 9.40
N GLU A 11 -1.10 -22.44 10.24
CA GLU A 11 -1.60 -22.04 11.55
C GLU A 11 -0.42 -21.75 12.50
N PRO A 12 -0.22 -20.49 12.94
CA PRO A 12 0.89 -20.17 13.82
C PRO A 12 0.62 -20.74 15.23
N ILE A 13 1.60 -21.43 15.79
CA ILE A 13 1.55 -21.90 17.18
C ILE A 13 1.98 -20.74 18.08
N LEU A 14 1.07 -20.26 18.94
CA LEU A 14 1.23 -19.07 19.79
C LEU A 14 2.56 -19.04 20.56
N THR A 15 3.05 -20.18 21.03
CA THR A 15 4.27 -20.28 21.85
C THR A 15 5.56 -20.52 21.05
N LYS A 16 5.48 -20.63 19.71
CA LYS A 16 6.64 -20.95 18.85
C LYS A 16 6.85 -19.87 17.80
N TRP A 17 7.73 -18.90 18.10
CA TRP A 17 8.11 -17.80 17.20
C TRP A 17 8.52 -18.26 15.78
N GLY A 18 9.16 -19.42 15.65
CA GLY A 18 9.51 -19.99 14.33
C GLY A 18 8.30 -20.28 13.44
N SER A 19 7.14 -20.66 14.03
CA SER A 19 5.91 -20.87 13.25
C SER A 19 5.26 -19.56 12.81
N TRP A 20 5.47 -18.48 13.57
CA TRP A 20 5.05 -17.14 13.19
C TRP A 20 5.85 -16.63 11.99
N LEU A 21 7.17 -16.86 11.99
CA LEU A 21 8.02 -16.51 10.84
C LEU A 21 7.62 -17.26 9.56
N SER A 22 7.29 -18.55 9.67
CA SER A 22 6.78 -19.32 8.53
C SER A 22 5.45 -18.75 8.00
N ALA A 23 4.54 -18.36 8.89
CA ALA A 23 3.28 -17.72 8.50
C ALA A 23 3.52 -16.36 7.83
N VAL A 24 4.38 -15.52 8.40
CA VAL A 24 4.76 -14.23 7.81
C VAL A 24 5.36 -14.41 6.42
N ASN A 25 6.24 -15.41 6.23
CA ASN A 25 6.83 -15.67 4.92
C ASN A 25 5.77 -16.13 3.91
N TYR A 26 4.86 -17.01 4.31
CA TYR A 26 3.71 -17.42 3.49
C TYR A 26 2.86 -16.20 3.05
N TYR A 27 2.49 -15.33 3.99
CA TYR A 27 1.67 -14.15 3.67
C TYR A 27 2.40 -13.17 2.75
N ARG A 28 3.71 -13.05 2.90
CA ARG A 28 4.56 -12.24 2.02
C ARG A 28 4.55 -12.79 0.59
N GLU A 29 4.81 -14.08 0.44
CA GLU A 29 4.90 -14.73 -0.88
C GLU A 29 3.56 -14.75 -1.63
N ASN A 30 2.45 -14.77 -0.89
CA ASN A 30 1.10 -14.86 -1.46
C ASN A 30 0.32 -13.53 -1.36
N TYR A 31 0.99 -12.42 -1.06
CA TYR A 31 0.32 -11.15 -0.75
C TYR A 31 -0.60 -10.67 -1.87
N ASP A 32 -0.11 -10.62 -3.12
CA ASP A 32 -0.88 -10.11 -4.26
C ASP A 32 -2.12 -10.96 -4.53
N GLY A 33 -1.95 -12.29 -4.45
CA GLY A 33 -3.06 -13.22 -4.57
C GLY A 33 -4.11 -13.00 -3.47
N LEU A 34 -3.66 -12.92 -2.22
CA LEU A 34 -4.55 -12.70 -1.08
C LEU A 34 -5.25 -11.34 -1.14
N LYS A 35 -4.56 -10.31 -1.63
CA LYS A 35 -5.16 -8.99 -1.89
C LYS A 35 -6.32 -9.15 -2.90
N SER A 36 -6.10 -9.80 -4.04
CA SER A 36 -7.16 -10.05 -5.03
C SER A 36 -8.36 -10.79 -4.43
N VAL A 37 -8.11 -11.85 -3.64
CA VAL A 37 -9.16 -12.57 -2.92
C VAL A 37 -9.96 -11.63 -2.03
N ILE A 38 -9.28 -10.84 -1.19
CA ILE A 38 -9.93 -9.88 -0.27
C ILE A 38 -10.79 -8.90 -1.05
N PHE A 39 -10.34 -8.41 -2.21
CA PHE A 39 -11.09 -7.49 -3.06
C PHE A 39 -12.32 -8.14 -3.71
N GLU A 40 -12.31 -9.45 -3.96
CA GLU A 40 -13.43 -10.22 -4.51
C GLU A 40 -14.48 -10.63 -3.46
N LEU A 41 -14.12 -10.73 -2.18
CA LEU A 41 -15.06 -11.11 -1.10
C LEU A 41 -16.20 -10.08 -0.92
N ASN A 42 -17.40 -10.49 -0.49
CA ASN A 42 -18.46 -9.52 -0.23
C ASN A 42 -18.16 -8.72 1.06
N SER A 43 -18.23 -7.40 0.97
CA SER A 43 -17.99 -6.49 2.11
C SER A 43 -19.04 -6.63 3.21
N GLU A 44 -20.21 -7.18 2.91
CA GLU A 44 -21.29 -7.38 3.88
C GLU A 44 -21.11 -8.64 4.74
N ASP A 45 -20.28 -9.59 4.29
CA ASP A 45 -20.10 -10.87 4.98
C ASP A 45 -19.32 -10.73 6.29
N ALA A 46 -18.43 -9.73 6.40
CA ALA A 46 -17.71 -9.43 7.63
C ALA A 46 -17.14 -8.00 7.67
N ILE A 47 -17.16 -7.38 8.86
CA ILE A 47 -16.60 -6.04 9.11
C ILE A 47 -15.10 -5.98 8.78
N CYS A 48 -14.36 -7.07 9.04
CA CYS A 48 -12.93 -7.12 8.72
C CYS A 48 -12.66 -7.06 7.22
N ILE A 49 -13.53 -7.65 6.38
CA ILE A 49 -13.45 -7.58 4.91
C ILE A 49 -13.70 -6.14 4.45
N ALA A 50 -14.76 -5.50 4.96
CA ALA A 50 -15.07 -4.11 4.64
C ALA A 50 -13.92 -3.16 5.01
N ASN A 51 -13.33 -3.34 6.19
CA ASN A 51 -12.19 -2.54 6.65
C ASN A 51 -10.94 -2.77 5.79
N ALA A 52 -10.58 -4.02 5.50
CA ALA A 52 -9.41 -4.34 4.69
C ALA A 52 -9.49 -3.70 3.29
N LYS A 53 -10.67 -3.74 2.65
CA LYS A 53 -10.90 -3.04 1.37
C LYS A 53 -10.81 -1.53 1.52
N ARG A 54 -11.50 -0.96 2.51
CA ARG A 54 -11.59 0.50 2.72
C ARG A 54 -10.23 1.13 3.01
N PHE A 55 -9.42 0.55 3.89
CA PHE A 55 -8.11 1.13 4.22
C PHE A 55 -7.11 1.05 3.07
N GLY A 56 -7.17 -0.02 2.26
CA GLY A 56 -6.41 -0.10 1.01
C GLY A 56 -6.84 0.97 0.00
N LEU A 57 -8.15 1.20 -0.15
CA LEU A 57 -8.69 2.21 -1.06
C LEU A 57 -8.39 3.64 -0.61
N LEU A 58 -8.55 3.99 0.67
CA LEU A 58 -8.36 5.35 1.17
C LEU A 58 -6.93 5.89 0.94
N LEU A 59 -5.90 5.05 1.05
CA LEU A 59 -4.52 5.44 0.76
C LEU A 59 -4.33 5.69 -0.74
N THR A 60 -4.73 4.74 -1.59
CA THR A 60 -4.60 4.87 -3.05
C THR A 60 -5.42 6.03 -3.61
N GLU A 61 -6.64 6.23 -3.10
CA GLU A 61 -7.52 7.33 -3.50
C GLU A 61 -6.95 8.70 -3.13
N SER A 62 -6.43 8.85 -1.91
CA SER A 62 -5.81 10.10 -1.46
C SER A 62 -4.53 10.43 -2.22
N LEU A 63 -3.70 9.43 -2.51
CA LEU A 63 -2.49 9.60 -3.33
C LEU A 63 -2.81 9.95 -4.79
N LYS A 64 -3.84 9.31 -5.38
CA LYS A 64 -4.32 9.66 -6.73
C LYS A 64 -4.79 11.10 -6.84
N ILE A 65 -5.50 11.62 -5.83
CA ILE A 65 -5.91 13.04 -5.80
C ILE A 65 -4.68 13.95 -5.84
N ILE A 66 -3.65 13.66 -5.04
CA ILE A 66 -2.41 14.44 -5.02
C ILE A 66 -1.72 14.39 -6.39
N GLN A 67 -1.55 13.19 -6.97
CA GLN A 67 -0.95 13.01 -8.29
C GLN A 67 -1.71 13.77 -9.39
N ASN A 68 -3.04 13.71 -9.37
CA ASN A 68 -3.88 14.42 -10.33
C ASN A 68 -3.71 15.94 -10.22
N VAL A 69 -3.59 16.46 -9.00
CA VAL A 69 -3.35 17.90 -8.77
C VAL A 69 -1.95 18.27 -9.27
N GLU A 70 -0.92 17.49 -8.98
CA GLU A 70 0.45 17.73 -9.47
C GLU A 70 0.49 17.77 -11.00
N GLN A 71 -0.10 16.77 -11.67
CA GLN A 71 -0.13 16.68 -13.13
C GLN A 71 -0.96 17.82 -13.76
N SER A 72 -2.05 18.21 -13.11
CA SER A 72 -2.85 19.37 -13.55
C SER A 72 -2.05 20.67 -13.46
N LEU A 73 -1.24 20.82 -12.40
CA LEU A 73 -0.39 21.99 -12.19
C LEU A 73 0.79 22.07 -13.17
N GLU A 74 1.25 20.96 -13.75
CA GLU A 74 2.29 20.97 -14.79
C GLU A 74 1.84 21.72 -16.05
N ASN A 75 0.54 21.69 -16.34
CA ASN A 75 -0.06 22.24 -17.55
C ASN A 75 -0.57 23.68 -17.39
N VAL A 76 -0.38 24.32 -16.23
CA VAL A 76 -0.88 25.69 -15.99
C VAL A 76 0.15 26.71 -16.51
N PRO A 77 -0.18 27.49 -17.56
CA PRO A 77 0.80 28.38 -18.20
C PRO A 77 0.97 29.73 -17.48
N ASN A 78 0.17 30.02 -16.45
CA ASN A 78 0.16 31.33 -15.81
C ASN A 78 1.06 31.38 -14.55
N TYR A 79 1.56 32.59 -14.25
CA TYR A 79 2.48 32.84 -13.15
C TYR A 79 1.92 32.42 -11.78
N VAL A 80 0.60 32.50 -11.58
CA VAL A 80 -0.06 32.04 -10.34
C VAL A 80 0.04 30.52 -10.21
N GLY A 81 -0.17 29.78 -11.30
CA GLY A 81 0.01 28.34 -11.38
C GLY A 81 1.45 27.92 -11.08
N GLU A 82 2.43 28.66 -11.61
CA GLU A 82 3.84 28.43 -11.30
C GLU A 82 4.17 28.68 -9.81
N ILE A 83 3.60 29.71 -9.19
CA ILE A 83 3.74 29.91 -7.73
C ILE A 83 3.18 28.72 -6.95
N ILE A 84 1.95 28.28 -7.28
CA ILE A 84 1.27 27.18 -6.58
C ILE A 84 2.05 25.87 -6.78
N LYS A 85 2.49 25.59 -8.00
CA LYS A 85 3.34 24.44 -8.34
C LYS A 85 4.65 24.45 -7.55
N ASN A 86 5.34 25.59 -7.48
CA ASN A 86 6.57 25.70 -6.72
C ASN A 86 6.34 25.54 -5.21
N LYS A 87 5.21 26.05 -4.69
CA LYS A 87 4.81 25.84 -3.30
C LYS A 87 4.53 24.36 -3.03
N MET A 88 3.82 23.67 -3.92
CA MET A 88 3.51 22.25 -3.79
C MET A 88 4.78 21.39 -3.82
N LYS A 89 5.68 21.63 -4.79
CA LYS A 89 7.01 20.99 -4.83
C LYS A 89 7.80 21.22 -3.53
N CYS A 90 7.75 22.43 -2.98
CA CYS A 90 8.40 22.74 -1.72
C CYS A 90 7.79 21.93 -0.56
N VAL A 91 6.47 21.84 -0.47
CA VAL A 91 5.77 21.06 0.57
C VAL A 91 6.10 19.57 0.44
N SER A 92 6.04 18.99 -0.77
CA SER A 92 6.40 17.59 -1.03
C SER A 92 7.87 17.31 -0.69
N SER A 93 8.79 18.25 -0.97
CA SER A 93 10.20 18.09 -0.60
C SER A 93 10.47 18.13 0.91
N LYS A 94 9.63 18.82 1.67
CA LYS A 94 9.73 18.94 3.14
C LYS A 94 9.04 17.79 3.88
N ASN A 95 8.16 17.07 3.19
CA ASN A 95 7.44 15.92 3.72
C ASN A 95 7.92 14.64 3.01
N PRO A 96 9.15 14.14 3.29
CA PRO A 96 9.71 12.97 2.62
C PRO A 96 8.84 11.71 2.75
N ASP A 97 8.01 11.65 3.80
CA ASP A 97 7.08 10.55 4.07
C ASP A 97 6.05 10.36 2.96
N ILE A 98 5.75 11.39 2.15
CA ILE A 98 4.89 11.22 0.98
C ILE A 98 5.49 10.23 -0.03
N LYS A 99 6.82 10.18 -0.16
CA LYS A 99 7.52 9.22 -1.03
C LYS A 99 7.45 7.80 -0.47
N ILE A 100 7.48 7.68 0.85
CA ILE A 100 7.28 6.40 1.54
C ILE A 100 5.85 5.90 1.27
N LEU A 101 4.84 6.77 1.39
CA LEU A 101 3.45 6.42 1.11
C LEU A 101 3.20 6.04 -0.35
N LEU A 102 3.82 6.73 -1.32
CA LEU A 102 3.77 6.38 -2.74
C LEU A 102 4.38 5.01 -3.02
N LYS A 103 5.54 4.71 -2.42
CA LYS A 103 6.18 3.39 -2.55
C LYS A 103 5.35 2.29 -1.90
N ILE A 104 4.70 2.57 -0.77
CA ILE A 104 3.72 1.64 -0.16
C ILE A 104 2.57 1.39 -1.15
N ASP A 105 2.02 2.43 -1.78
CA ASP A 105 0.95 2.26 -2.77
C ASP A 105 1.37 1.41 -3.98
N GLU A 106 2.59 1.61 -4.49
CA GLU A 106 3.17 0.79 -5.55
C GLU A 106 3.34 -0.68 -5.13
N ILE A 107 3.80 -0.93 -3.89
CA ILE A 107 3.90 -2.28 -3.33
C ILE A 107 2.52 -2.91 -3.16
N LEU A 108 1.57 -2.15 -2.61
CA LEU A 108 0.21 -2.63 -2.45
C LEU A 108 -0.39 -3.00 -3.81
N ASN A 109 -0.13 -2.22 -4.86
CA ASN A 109 -0.63 -2.46 -6.22
C ASN A 109 0.19 -3.48 -7.04
N GLY A 110 1.19 -4.13 -6.43
CA GLY A 110 2.02 -5.15 -7.09
C GLY A 110 2.95 -4.60 -8.17
N ILE A 111 3.20 -3.29 -8.18
CA ILE A 111 4.09 -2.61 -9.13
C ILE A 111 5.55 -2.71 -8.67
N GLU A 112 5.79 -2.61 -7.36
CA GLU A 112 7.13 -2.73 -6.78
C GLU A 112 7.16 -3.81 -5.67
N THR A 113 8.26 -4.58 -5.59
CA THR A 113 8.42 -5.65 -4.59
C THR A 113 9.54 -5.37 -3.58
N SER A 114 10.38 -4.36 -3.83
CA SER A 114 11.49 -3.97 -2.95
C SER A 114 11.00 -3.10 -1.79
N LYS A 115 11.52 -3.40 -0.59
CA LYS A 115 11.24 -2.68 0.65
C LYS A 115 12.39 -1.76 1.07
N ASP A 116 13.45 -1.64 0.27
CA ASP A 116 14.75 -1.09 0.69
C ASP A 116 14.72 0.42 1.02
N SER A 117 13.64 1.12 0.66
CA SER A 117 13.44 2.55 0.92
C SER A 117 12.34 2.83 1.95
N LEU A 118 11.76 1.80 2.56
CA LEU A 118 10.81 1.96 3.65
C LEU A 118 11.56 2.14 4.97
N PRO A 119 11.05 2.98 5.90
CA PRO A 119 11.65 3.16 7.21
C PRO A 119 11.73 1.82 7.95
N ALA A 120 12.75 1.67 8.81
CA ALA A 120 13.02 0.44 9.54
C ALA A 120 11.79 -0.10 10.31
N GLU A 121 10.96 0.81 10.79
CA GLU A 121 9.70 0.52 11.49
C GLU A 121 8.68 -0.25 10.64
N LEU A 122 8.76 -0.14 9.30
CA LEU A 122 7.89 -0.81 8.33
C LEU A 122 8.58 -2.01 7.64
N THR A 123 9.90 -2.16 7.78
CA THR A 123 10.69 -3.23 7.15
C THR A 123 11.15 -4.31 8.14
N VAL A 124 11.25 -3.98 9.42
CA VAL A 124 11.62 -4.91 10.47
C VAL A 124 10.34 -5.54 11.03
N GLY A 125 10.10 -6.80 10.64
CA GLY A 125 9.24 -7.66 11.45
C GLY A 125 9.92 -7.85 12.80
N ARG A 126 9.26 -7.43 13.89
CA ARG A 126 9.58 -7.98 15.21
C ARG A 126 9.08 -9.42 15.28
#